data_AF-A0A1G1IG29-F1
#
_entry.id   AF-A0A1G1IG29-F1
#
_cell.length_a   1.000
_cell.length_b   1.000
_cell.length_c   1.000
_cell.angle_alpha   90.00
_cell.angle_beta   90.00
_cell.angle_gamma   90.00
#
_symmetry.space_group_name_H-M   'P 1'
#
loop_
_entity.id
_entity.type
_entity.pdbx_description
1 polymer ?
#
loop_
_entity_poly.entity_id
_entity_poly.type
_entity_poly.pdbx_seq_one_letter_code
_entity_poly.pdbx_strand_id
1 'polypeptide(L)'
;MMESAHYFAAGDPATLTSMKLLLAAIVGTIGFVAAFYLLSRLDLRNLTSSFKMSVPLDVITFLLNLSLLFISLVALFVALAAFNVAREAGNEQRAALDASRKAIESVVGTAQKQQQLLDENLKIASAHLELVRQQQEEEIRRLAQKPKFEFALGSIPEDALSKVRIRVRANEQRVVELVLSVKNVGDATARRPILRASATPANVALSEHGQGQRSKDPNILQIGGFSVMDMPPYNTSQTPSRYAIDVFAPPNLNTFSIMFRMWGENAPSHAVTGEFEIIN
;
A
#
# COMPACT_ATOMS: atom_id res chain seq x y z
N MET A 1 -27.63 16.89 -16.49
CA MET A 1 -28.00 18.27 -16.91
C MET A 1 -27.16 18.57 -18.14
N MET A 2 -27.64 18.16 -19.32
CA MET A 2 -28.48 18.95 -20.24
C MET A 2 -27.73 20.16 -20.81
N GLU A 3 -26.88 19.88 -21.78
CA GLU A 3 -26.49 20.83 -22.84
C GLU A 3 -26.75 20.14 -24.18
N SER A 4 -27.95 20.35 -24.70
CA SER A 4 -28.40 19.87 -26.00
C SER A 4 -29.15 21.02 -26.67
N ALA A 5 -28.43 21.95 -27.28
CA ALA A 5 -29.01 22.94 -28.18
C ALA A 5 -27.91 23.58 -29.04
N HIS A 6 -28.22 23.77 -30.32
CA HIS A 6 -27.42 24.40 -31.39
C HIS A 6 -26.47 23.51 -32.20
N TYR A 7 -27.06 22.52 -32.88
CA TYR A 7 -26.57 22.08 -34.19
C TYR A 7 -27.70 22.22 -35.21
N PHE A 8 -27.97 23.44 -35.64
CA PHE A 8 -28.80 23.71 -36.81
C PHE A 8 -28.23 24.91 -37.56
N ALA A 9 -27.99 24.71 -38.85
CA ALA A 9 -27.83 25.72 -39.90
C ALA A 9 -26.47 26.42 -40.08
N ALA A 10 -25.34 25.73 -39.87
CA ALA A 10 -24.20 26.00 -40.75
C ALA A 10 -24.44 25.21 -42.04
N GLY A 11 -25.10 25.85 -43.02
CA GLY A 11 -25.27 25.27 -44.35
C GLY A 11 -23.91 24.84 -44.87
N ASP A 12 -23.74 23.52 -45.04
CA ASP A 12 -22.48 22.90 -45.43
C ASP A 12 -21.92 23.67 -46.64
N PRO A 13 -20.73 24.29 -46.54
CA PRO A 13 -20.20 25.17 -47.59
C PRO A 13 -20.14 24.49 -48.96
N ALA A 14 -20.11 23.15 -49.01
CA ALA A 14 -20.25 22.34 -50.20
C ALA A 14 -21.61 22.52 -50.92
N THR A 15 -22.71 22.63 -50.15
CA THR A 15 -24.05 22.89 -50.71
C THR A 15 -24.13 24.28 -51.33
N LEU A 16 -23.50 25.28 -50.70
CA LEU A 16 -23.48 26.65 -51.19
C LEU A 16 -22.63 26.80 -52.46
N THR A 17 -21.52 26.06 -52.57
CA THR A 17 -20.69 26.04 -53.79
C THR A 17 -21.38 25.30 -54.93
N SER A 18 -22.00 24.13 -54.65
CA SER A 18 -22.77 23.40 -55.67
C SER A 18 -23.94 24.23 -56.22
N MET A 19 -24.63 24.98 -55.36
CA MET A 19 -25.73 25.86 -55.75
C MET A 19 -25.25 27.04 -56.59
N LYS A 20 -24.11 27.66 -56.26
CA LYS A 20 -23.48 28.72 -57.08
C LYS A 20 -23.06 28.22 -58.46
N LEU A 21 -22.52 27.01 -58.54
CA LEU A 21 -22.06 26.41 -59.79
C LEU A 21 -23.25 26.05 -60.70
N LEU A 22 -24.34 25.55 -60.11
CA LEU A 22 -25.60 25.29 -60.80
C LEU A 22 -26.23 26.60 -61.31
N LEU A 23 -26.22 27.66 -60.50
CA LEU A 23 -26.74 28.98 -60.89
C LEU A 23 -25.90 29.61 -62.02
N ALA A 24 -24.58 29.48 -61.96
CA ALA A 24 -23.69 29.92 -63.04
C ALA A 24 -23.91 29.13 -64.34
N ALA A 25 -24.17 27.82 -64.25
CA ALA A 25 -24.51 26.98 -65.40
C ALA A 25 -25.85 27.39 -66.02
N ILE A 26 -26.89 27.65 -65.20
CA ILE A 26 -28.19 28.15 -65.67
C ILE A 26 -28.02 29.50 -66.35
N VAL A 27 -27.34 30.46 -65.73
CA VAL A 27 -27.11 31.79 -66.32
C VAL A 27 -26.31 31.68 -67.62
N GLY A 28 -25.30 30.80 -67.68
CA GLY A 28 -24.53 30.53 -68.89
C GLY A 28 -25.39 29.94 -70.02
N THR A 29 -26.25 28.96 -69.72
CA THR A 29 -27.17 28.39 -70.71
C THR A 29 -28.21 29.38 -71.20
N ILE A 30 -28.79 30.21 -70.31
CA ILE A 30 -29.72 31.29 -70.70
C ILE A 30 -29.02 32.31 -71.58
N GLY A 31 -27.80 32.73 -71.22
CA GLY A 31 -26.99 33.63 -72.03
C GLY A 31 -26.67 33.06 -73.41
N PHE A 32 -26.36 31.76 -73.49
CA PHE A 32 -26.11 31.07 -74.75
C PHE A 32 -27.37 30.99 -75.63
N VAL A 33 -28.52 30.63 -75.05
CA VAL A 33 -29.81 30.60 -75.78
C VAL A 33 -30.21 32.00 -76.24
N ALA A 34 -30.02 33.03 -75.41
CA ALA A 34 -30.30 34.41 -75.77
C ALA A 34 -29.37 34.92 -76.89
N ALA A 35 -28.08 34.59 -76.83
CA ALA A 35 -27.12 34.90 -77.89
C ALA A 35 -27.48 34.17 -79.20
N PHE A 36 -27.84 32.89 -79.12
CA PHE A 36 -28.31 32.10 -80.27
C PHE A 36 -29.59 32.68 -80.88
N TYR A 37 -30.55 33.08 -80.03
CA TYR A 37 -31.78 33.74 -80.46
C TYR A 37 -31.50 35.10 -81.14
N LEU A 38 -30.61 35.92 -80.57
CA LEU A 38 -30.19 37.19 -81.17
C LEU A 38 -29.45 36.99 -82.50
N LEU A 39 -28.55 36.00 -82.58
CA LEU A 39 -27.86 35.62 -83.82
C LEU A 39 -28.82 35.10 -84.89
N SER A 40 -29.88 34.38 -84.50
CA SER A 40 -30.91 33.91 -85.43
C SER A 40 -31.81 35.04 -85.96
N ARG A 41 -31.90 36.16 -85.22
CA ARG A 41 -32.66 37.37 -85.58
C ARG A 41 -31.82 38.43 -86.28
N LEU A 42 -30.50 38.42 -86.12
CA LEU A 42 -29.59 39.22 -86.90
C LEU A 42 -29.68 38.75 -88.35
N ASP A 43 -30.12 39.63 -89.24
CA ASP A 43 -30.36 39.35 -90.65
C ASP A 43 -29.05 38.87 -91.30
N LEU A 44 -28.86 37.54 -91.35
CA LEU A 44 -27.64 36.88 -91.83
C LEU A 44 -27.29 37.27 -93.29
N ARG A 45 -28.21 37.90 -94.01
CA ARG A 45 -28.02 38.41 -95.37
C ARG A 45 -26.87 39.42 -95.49
N ASN A 46 -26.53 40.15 -94.42
CA ASN A 46 -25.44 41.14 -94.47
C ASN A 46 -24.06 40.57 -94.09
N LEU A 47 -23.98 39.43 -93.41
CA LEU A 47 -22.72 38.75 -93.07
C LEU A 47 -22.24 37.81 -94.19
N THR A 48 -23.16 37.32 -95.02
CA THR A 48 -22.87 36.45 -96.17
C THR A 48 -22.16 37.16 -97.35
N SER A 49 -22.08 38.50 -97.35
CA SER A 49 -21.42 39.24 -98.44
C SER A 49 -19.89 39.27 -98.32
N SER A 50 -19.33 39.00 -97.13
CA SER A 50 -17.87 39.03 -96.90
C SER A 50 -17.25 37.63 -96.73
N PHE A 51 -18.03 36.63 -96.32
CA PHE A 51 -17.59 35.24 -96.23
C PHE A 51 -18.33 34.38 -97.25
N LYS A 52 -17.64 33.91 -98.30
CA LYS A 52 -18.14 32.89 -99.24
C LYS A 52 -18.22 31.53 -98.52
N MET A 53 -19.15 31.37 -97.58
CA MET A 53 -19.57 30.06 -97.09
C MET A 53 -20.80 29.64 -97.89
N SER A 54 -20.66 28.62 -98.71
CA SER A 54 -21.77 27.96 -99.38
C SER A 54 -22.49 27.07 -98.37
N VAL A 55 -23.80 27.27 -98.21
CA VAL A 55 -24.78 26.40 -97.51
C VAL A 55 -25.01 26.70 -96.02
N PRO A 56 -26.27 26.89 -95.56
CA PRO A 56 -26.63 27.14 -94.14
C PRO A 56 -26.27 26.01 -93.15
N LEU A 57 -25.90 24.82 -93.64
CA LEU A 57 -25.44 23.67 -92.85
C LEU A 57 -24.10 23.92 -92.16
N ASP A 58 -23.20 24.69 -92.77
CA ASP A 58 -21.86 24.94 -92.22
C ASP A 58 -21.91 25.82 -90.97
N VAL A 59 -22.83 26.80 -90.95
CA VAL A 59 -23.05 27.68 -89.78
C VAL A 59 -23.63 26.89 -88.61
N ILE A 60 -24.57 25.98 -88.87
CA ILE A 60 -25.16 25.12 -87.82
C ILE A 60 -24.10 24.18 -87.25
N THR A 61 -23.27 23.57 -88.11
CA THR A 61 -22.19 22.67 -87.70
C THR A 61 -21.14 23.41 -86.87
N PHE A 62 -20.80 24.64 -87.26
CA PHE A 62 -19.90 25.50 -86.49
C PHE A 62 -20.46 25.84 -85.10
N LEU A 63 -21.72 26.26 -85.02
CA LEU A 63 -22.38 26.56 -83.74
C LEU A 63 -22.48 25.33 -82.83
N LEU A 64 -22.78 24.17 -83.41
CA LEU A 64 -22.87 22.90 -82.68
C LEU A 64 -21.50 22.47 -82.13
N ASN A 65 -20.43 22.60 -82.92
CA ASN A 65 -19.07 22.36 -82.47
C ASN A 65 -18.64 23.35 -81.38
N LEU A 66 -19.05 24.62 -81.47
CA LEU A 66 -18.79 25.63 -80.44
C LEU A 66 -19.53 25.31 -79.14
N SER A 67 -20.79 24.87 -79.21
CA SER A 67 -21.55 24.39 -78.04
C SER A 67 -20.90 23.17 -77.39
N LEU A 68 -20.47 22.20 -78.19
CA LEU A 68 -19.77 21.01 -77.69
C LEU A 68 -18.44 21.37 -77.01
N LEU A 69 -17.68 22.29 -77.58
CA LEU A 69 -16.45 22.82 -76.96
C LEU A 69 -16.77 23.48 -75.60
N PHE A 70 -17.83 24.29 -75.54
CA PHE A 70 -18.24 24.96 -74.31
C PHE A 70 -18.68 23.97 -73.23
N ILE A 71 -19.48 22.95 -73.59
CA ILE A 71 -19.89 21.88 -72.69
C ILE A 71 -18.67 21.11 -72.18
N SER A 72 -17.71 20.80 -73.05
CA SER A 72 -16.46 20.13 -72.66
C SER A 72 -15.63 20.96 -71.68
N LEU A 73 -15.56 22.28 -71.87
CA LEU A 73 -14.87 23.19 -70.95
C LEU A 73 -15.55 23.27 -69.58
N VAL A 74 -16.88 23.35 -69.55
CA VAL A 74 -17.65 23.35 -68.30
C VAL A 74 -17.48 22.01 -67.56
N ALA A 75 -17.55 20.89 -68.27
CA ALA A 75 -17.33 19.57 -67.70
C ALA A 75 -15.93 19.42 -67.09
N LEU A 76 -14.89 19.92 -67.77
CA LEU A 76 -13.52 19.94 -67.25
C LEU A 76 -13.40 20.79 -65.99
N PHE A 77 -14.05 21.96 -65.93
CA PHE A 77 -14.04 22.82 -64.75
C PHE A 77 -14.71 22.16 -63.54
N VAL A 78 -15.86 21.51 -63.75
CA VAL A 78 -16.55 20.74 -62.70
C VAL A 78 -15.69 19.58 -62.23
N ALA A 79 -15.05 18.84 -63.14
CA ALA A 79 -14.16 17.74 -62.80
C ALA A 79 -12.95 18.21 -61.96
N LEU A 80 -12.36 19.35 -62.29
CA LEU A 80 -11.25 19.95 -61.52
C LEU A 80 -11.71 20.43 -60.13
N ALA A 81 -12.89 21.04 -60.03
CA ALA A 81 -13.47 21.44 -58.75
C ALA A 81 -13.75 20.22 -57.86
N ALA A 82 -14.38 19.18 -58.41
CA ALA A 82 -14.65 17.93 -57.70
C ALA A 82 -13.35 17.23 -57.26
N PHE A 83 -12.32 17.22 -58.11
CA PHE A 83 -11.01 16.67 -57.77
C PHE A 83 -10.33 17.43 -56.63
N ASN A 84 -10.38 18.77 -56.62
CA ASN A 84 -9.82 19.57 -55.54
C ASN A 84 -10.54 19.33 -54.21
N VAL A 85 -11.88 19.26 -54.23
CA VAL A 85 -12.68 18.92 -53.03
C VAL A 85 -12.37 17.50 -52.54
N ALA A 86 -12.28 16.52 -53.44
CA ALA A 86 -11.92 15.15 -53.07
C ALA A 86 -10.49 15.06 -52.49
N ARG A 87 -9.56 15.87 -53.01
CA ARG A 87 -8.18 15.97 -52.48
C ARG A 87 -8.14 16.60 -51.10
N GLU A 88 -8.92 17.65 -50.86
CA GLU A 88 -9.03 18.31 -49.56
C GLU A 88 -9.66 17.37 -48.52
N ALA A 89 -10.78 16.74 -48.84
CA ALA A 89 -11.42 15.73 -47.99
C ALA A 89 -10.48 14.53 -47.69
N GLY A 90 -9.69 14.09 -48.68
CA GLY A 90 -8.68 13.05 -48.49
C GLY A 90 -7.55 13.47 -47.55
N ASN A 91 -7.13 14.73 -47.60
CA ASN A 91 -6.13 15.27 -46.67
C ASN A 91 -6.69 15.40 -45.25
N GLU A 92 -7.95 15.85 -45.11
CA GLU A 92 -8.63 15.92 -43.81
C GLU A 92 -8.79 14.54 -43.18
N GLN A 93 -9.19 13.52 -43.94
CA GLN A 93 -9.27 12.14 -43.46
C GLN A 93 -7.91 11.61 -43.01
N ARG A 94 -6.83 11.89 -43.76
CA ARG A 94 -5.47 11.52 -43.34
C ARG A 94 -5.08 12.22 -42.04
N ALA A 95 -5.35 13.51 -41.91
CA ALA A 95 -5.09 14.25 -40.68
C ALA A 95 -5.89 13.70 -39.48
N ALA A 96 -7.15 13.33 -39.69
CA ALA A 96 -7.99 12.70 -38.66
C ALA A 96 -7.49 11.31 -38.24
N LEU A 97 -7.02 10.49 -39.19
CA LEU A 97 -6.41 9.20 -38.91
C LEU A 97 -5.09 9.34 -38.15
N ASP A 98 -4.23 10.29 -38.54
CA ASP A 98 -2.98 10.57 -37.83
C ASP A 98 -3.25 11.08 -36.41
N ALA A 99 -4.26 11.93 -36.22
CA ALA A 99 -4.69 12.39 -34.90
C ALA A 99 -5.21 11.22 -34.04
N SER A 100 -6.02 10.33 -34.64
CA SER A 100 -6.54 9.13 -33.96
C SER A 100 -5.42 8.17 -33.58
N ARG A 101 -4.44 7.95 -34.47
CA ARG A 101 -3.27 7.13 -34.21
C ARG A 101 -2.46 7.69 -33.04
N LYS A 102 -2.18 9.00 -33.02
CA LYS A 102 -1.49 9.65 -31.90
C LYS A 102 -2.26 9.52 -30.59
N ALA A 103 -3.59 9.63 -30.63
CA ALA A 103 -4.44 9.46 -29.46
C ALA A 103 -4.35 8.01 -28.92
N ILE A 104 -4.41 7.01 -29.80
CA ILE A 104 -4.26 5.60 -29.42
C ILE A 104 -2.86 5.33 -28.85
N GLU A 105 -1.80 5.83 -29.48
CA GLU A 105 -0.42 5.70 -28.99
C GLU A 105 -0.28 6.31 -27.58
N SER A 106 -0.92 7.45 -27.32
CA SER A 106 -0.97 8.08 -25.99
C SER A 106 -1.72 7.23 -24.95
N VAL A 107 -2.87 6.67 -25.32
CA VAL A 107 -3.67 5.78 -24.44
C VAL A 107 -2.90 4.50 -24.13
N VAL A 108 -2.27 3.88 -25.13
CA VAL A 108 -1.43 2.68 -24.94
C VAL A 108 -0.24 3.00 -24.01
N GLY A 109 0.45 4.12 -24.24
CA GLY A 109 1.54 4.55 -23.36
C GLY A 109 1.08 4.80 -21.92
N THR A 110 -0.13 5.35 -21.74
CA THR A 110 -0.73 5.56 -20.41
C THR A 110 -1.09 4.24 -19.75
N ALA A 111 -1.70 3.30 -20.49
CA ALA A 111 -2.05 1.97 -20.00
C ALA A 111 -0.81 1.16 -19.59
N GLN A 112 0.28 1.23 -20.37
CA GLN A 112 1.55 0.59 -20.03
C GLN A 112 2.15 1.15 -18.73
N LYS A 113 2.10 2.47 -18.53
CA LYS A 113 2.53 3.10 -17.28
C LYS A 113 1.66 2.66 -16.11
N GLN A 114 0.34 2.58 -16.28
CA GLN A 114 -0.57 2.11 -15.23
C GLN A 114 -0.30 0.64 -14.88
N GLN A 115 -0.03 -0.22 -15.87
CA GLN A 115 0.35 -1.61 -15.64
C GLN A 115 1.65 -1.70 -14.84
N GLN A 116 2.68 -0.92 -15.20
CA GLN A 116 3.93 -0.87 -14.45
C GLN A 116 3.72 -0.44 -12.99
N LEU A 117 2.89 0.58 -12.76
CA LEU A 117 2.55 1.04 -11.41
C LEU A 117 1.78 -0.04 -10.62
N LEU A 118 0.88 -0.78 -11.26
CA LEU A 118 0.16 -1.88 -10.63
C LEU A 118 1.12 -3.02 -10.24
N ASP A 119 2.04 -3.38 -11.12
CA ASP A 119 3.05 -4.42 -10.85
C ASP A 119 3.98 -4.01 -9.70
N GLU A 120 4.41 -2.74 -9.67
CA GLU A 120 5.22 -2.19 -8.58
C GLU A 120 4.44 -2.18 -7.26
N ASN A 121 3.17 -1.75 -7.27
CA ASN A 121 2.31 -1.77 -6.10
C ASN A 121 2.07 -3.19 -5.57
N LEU A 122 1.88 -4.18 -6.47
CA LEU A 122 1.72 -5.58 -6.08
C LEU A 122 3.01 -6.09 -5.41
N LYS A 123 4.17 -5.76 -5.97
CA LYS A 123 5.46 -6.12 -5.39
C LYS A 123 5.62 -5.53 -3.98
N ILE A 124 5.31 -4.24 -3.81
CA ILE A 124 5.35 -3.56 -2.49
C ILE A 124 4.37 -4.22 -1.51
N ALA A 125 3.13 -4.48 -1.93
CA ALA A 125 2.11 -5.10 -1.09
C ALA A 125 2.54 -6.52 -0.64
N SER A 126 3.14 -7.30 -1.54
CA SER A 126 3.65 -8.63 -1.22
C SER A 126 4.79 -8.60 -0.21
N ALA A 127 5.74 -7.67 -0.36
CA ALA A 127 6.82 -7.46 0.60
C ALA A 127 6.29 -7.02 1.98
N HIS A 128 5.31 -6.11 2.01
CA HIS A 128 4.70 -5.66 3.25
C HIS A 128 3.93 -6.79 3.97
N LEU A 129 3.21 -7.63 3.21
CA LEU A 129 2.52 -8.79 3.76
C LEU A 129 3.49 -9.79 4.39
N GLU A 130 4.63 -10.04 3.74
CA GLU A 130 5.66 -10.93 4.28
C GLU A 130 6.28 -10.38 5.58
N LEU A 131 6.56 -9.08 5.63
CA LEU A 131 7.04 -8.41 6.86
C LEU A 131 6.02 -8.55 8.00
N VAL A 132 4.74 -8.35 7.73
CA VAL A 132 3.67 -8.49 8.74
C VAL A 132 3.59 -9.93 9.23
N ARG A 133 3.72 -10.93 8.36
CA ARG A 133 3.75 -12.35 8.76
C ARG A 133 4.92 -12.66 9.68
N GLN A 134 6.11 -12.19 9.33
CA GLN A 134 7.31 -12.39 10.15
C GLN A 134 7.16 -11.75 11.53
N GLN A 135 6.63 -10.53 11.60
CA GLN A 135 6.33 -9.86 12.87
C GLN A 135 5.31 -10.65 13.70
N GLN A 136 4.25 -11.16 13.08
CA GLN A 136 3.25 -11.96 13.77
C GLN A 136 3.85 -13.26 14.32
N GLU A 137 4.68 -13.95 13.55
CA GLU A 137 5.36 -15.17 14.02
C GLU A 137 6.32 -14.87 15.19
N GLU A 138 7.04 -13.76 15.13
CA GLU A 138 7.87 -13.30 16.25
C GLU A 138 7.02 -12.98 17.49
N GLU A 139 5.88 -12.31 17.33
CA GLU A 139 4.97 -12.03 18.45
C GLU A 139 4.42 -13.31 19.05
N ILE A 140 4.00 -14.28 18.23
CA ILE A 140 3.57 -15.60 18.70
C ILE A 140 4.69 -16.29 19.47
N ARG A 141 5.93 -16.24 18.97
CA ARG A 141 7.09 -16.79 19.69
C ARG A 141 7.32 -16.06 21.02
N ARG A 142 7.26 -14.72 21.05
CA ARG A 142 7.40 -13.91 22.27
C ARG A 142 6.31 -14.23 23.29
N LEU A 143 5.07 -14.45 22.85
CA LEU A 143 3.96 -14.83 23.73
C LEU A 143 4.06 -16.28 24.23
N ALA A 144 4.66 -17.17 23.44
CA ALA A 144 4.91 -18.55 23.84
C ALA A 144 6.04 -18.67 24.87
N GLN A 145 7.00 -17.74 24.86
CA GLN A 145 8.08 -17.68 25.85
C GLN A 145 7.50 -17.33 27.22
N LYS A 146 7.80 -18.16 28.23
CA LYS A 146 7.38 -17.95 29.61
C LYS A 146 8.60 -17.90 30.53
N PRO A 147 8.66 -16.93 31.46
CA PRO A 147 9.67 -16.96 32.51
C PRO A 147 9.49 -18.20 33.37
N LYS A 148 10.60 -18.75 33.85
CA LYS A 148 10.64 -19.90 34.76
C LYS A 148 11.69 -19.61 35.82
N PHE A 149 11.35 -19.77 37.08
CA PHE A 149 12.26 -19.49 38.18
C PHE A 149 12.95 -20.77 38.63
N GLU A 150 14.23 -20.68 38.98
CA GLU A 150 14.99 -21.72 39.65
C GLU A 150 15.63 -21.11 40.91
N PHE A 151 15.44 -21.78 42.04
CA PHE A 151 15.98 -21.38 43.34
C PHE A 151 17.23 -22.19 43.70
N ALA A 152 18.21 -21.55 44.32
CA ALA A 152 19.35 -22.23 44.92
C ALA A 152 19.72 -21.55 46.24
N LEU A 153 20.14 -22.32 47.24
CA LEU A 153 20.57 -21.79 48.52
C LEU A 153 22.05 -22.04 48.71
N GLY A 154 22.87 -21.00 48.56
CA GLY A 154 24.32 -21.16 48.47
C GLY A 154 24.71 -22.12 47.33
N SER A 155 25.25 -23.29 47.67
CA SER A 155 25.61 -24.36 46.72
C SER A 155 24.55 -25.46 46.58
N ILE A 156 23.42 -25.36 47.28
CA ILE A 156 22.36 -26.36 47.28
C ILE A 156 21.37 -26.03 46.15
N PRO A 157 21.22 -26.88 45.13
CA PRO A 157 20.29 -26.65 44.03
C PRO A 157 18.83 -26.92 44.46
N GLU A 158 17.87 -26.41 43.67
CA GLU A 158 16.44 -26.42 44.01
C GLU A 158 15.91 -27.82 44.35
N ASP A 159 16.29 -28.78 43.53
CA ASP A 159 15.87 -30.18 43.59
C ASP A 159 16.33 -30.90 44.87
N ALA A 160 17.35 -30.37 45.53
CA ALA A 160 17.81 -30.83 46.83
C ALA A 160 17.14 -30.12 48.02
N LEU A 161 16.65 -28.87 47.84
CA LEU A 161 16.06 -28.07 48.93
C LEU A 161 14.87 -28.76 49.59
N SER A 162 14.03 -29.44 48.79
CA SER A 162 12.83 -30.13 49.28
C SER A 162 13.09 -31.54 49.82
N LYS A 163 14.28 -32.09 49.60
CA LYS A 163 14.60 -33.51 49.90
C LYS A 163 15.53 -33.67 51.10
N VAL A 164 16.32 -32.64 51.40
CA VAL A 164 17.38 -32.72 52.42
C VAL A 164 17.13 -31.69 53.50
N ARG A 165 17.37 -32.09 54.76
CA ARG A 165 17.40 -31.16 55.88
C ARG A 165 18.74 -30.42 55.90
N ILE A 166 18.67 -29.11 55.72
CA ILE A 166 19.84 -28.23 55.55
C ILE A 166 20.33 -27.81 56.94
N ARG A 167 21.56 -28.20 57.27
CA ARG A 167 22.18 -27.81 58.54
C ARG A 167 22.76 -26.40 58.43
N VAL A 168 22.34 -25.51 59.31
CA VAL A 168 22.74 -24.11 59.33
C VAL A 168 23.35 -23.75 60.68
N ARG A 169 24.43 -22.96 60.66
CA ARG A 169 25.06 -22.46 61.88
C ARG A 169 24.44 -21.12 62.25
N ALA A 170 23.97 -21.02 63.48
CA ALA A 170 23.49 -19.79 64.08
C ALA A 170 24.65 -19.01 64.73
N ASN A 171 24.59 -17.68 64.72
CA ASN A 171 25.48 -16.84 65.54
C ASN A 171 25.05 -16.82 67.03
N GLU A 172 25.76 -16.07 67.87
CA GLU A 172 25.45 -15.94 69.31
C GLU A 172 24.03 -15.41 69.60
N GLN A 173 23.45 -14.67 68.65
CA GLN A 173 22.10 -14.12 68.73
C GLN A 173 21.04 -15.04 68.09
N ARG A 174 21.42 -16.26 67.71
CA ARG A 174 20.60 -17.23 66.94
C ARG A 174 20.04 -16.70 65.63
N VAL A 175 20.81 -15.83 64.97
CA VAL A 175 20.57 -15.39 63.60
C VAL A 175 21.28 -16.33 62.64
N VAL A 176 20.55 -16.79 61.64
CA VAL A 176 21.07 -17.57 60.50
C VAL A 176 20.97 -16.71 59.25
N GLU A 177 22.09 -16.49 58.58
CA GLU A 177 22.11 -15.82 57.28
C GLU A 177 21.90 -16.85 56.16
N LEU A 178 20.86 -16.64 55.35
CA LEU A 178 20.54 -17.47 54.20
C LEU A 178 20.71 -16.67 52.91
N VAL A 179 21.58 -17.14 52.02
CA VAL A 179 21.79 -16.52 50.70
C VAL A 179 21.03 -17.30 49.63
N LEU A 180 19.84 -16.82 49.28
CA LEU A 180 19.01 -17.35 48.22
C LEU A 180 19.45 -16.77 46.87
N SER A 181 19.85 -17.63 45.95
CA SER A 181 20.08 -17.30 44.55
C SER A 181 18.84 -17.67 43.74
N VAL A 182 18.36 -16.75 42.90
CA VAL A 182 17.24 -16.97 42.00
C VAL A 182 17.69 -16.69 40.57
N LYS A 183 17.33 -17.58 39.66
CA LYS A 183 17.59 -17.44 38.23
C LYS A 183 16.29 -17.55 37.46
N ASN A 184 16.14 -16.74 36.42
CA ASN A 184 15.11 -16.94 35.42
C ASN A 184 15.66 -17.86 34.32
N VAL A 185 15.36 -19.15 34.40
CA VAL A 185 15.76 -20.15 33.39
C VAL A 185 14.80 -20.23 32.22
N GLY A 186 13.76 -19.40 32.20
CA GLY A 186 12.86 -19.26 31.06
C GLY A 186 13.43 -18.37 29.97
N ASP A 187 12.76 -18.36 28.82
CA ASP A 187 13.20 -17.64 27.61
C ASP A 187 12.65 -16.21 27.54
N ALA A 188 11.79 -15.81 28.49
CA ALA A 188 11.21 -14.48 28.58
C ALA A 188 11.62 -13.79 29.89
N THR A 189 11.81 -12.48 29.82
CA THR A 189 12.02 -11.62 30.99
C THR A 189 10.81 -11.69 31.94
N ALA A 190 11.06 -11.94 33.22
CA ALA A 190 10.02 -11.90 34.26
C ALA A 190 9.80 -10.44 34.68
N ARG A 191 8.57 -9.94 34.47
CA ARG A 191 8.21 -8.57 34.79
C ARG A 191 7.80 -8.42 36.25
N ARG A 192 8.43 -7.46 36.92
CA ARG A 192 8.21 -7.14 38.34
C ARG A 192 8.01 -8.39 39.22
N PRO A 193 8.98 -9.31 39.25
CA PRO A 193 8.85 -10.48 40.10
C PRO A 193 8.74 -10.03 41.56
N ILE A 194 8.12 -10.83 42.40
CA ILE A 194 8.00 -10.62 43.84
C ILE A 194 8.47 -11.90 44.50
N LEU A 195 9.45 -11.78 45.40
CA LEU A 195 9.91 -12.89 46.23
C LEU A 195 9.22 -12.79 47.59
N ARG A 196 8.58 -13.88 48.01
CA ARG A 196 8.02 -14.04 49.35
C ARG A 196 8.62 -15.26 50.00
N ALA A 197 9.25 -15.07 51.14
CA ALA A 197 9.65 -16.12 52.05
C ALA A 197 8.66 -16.22 53.21
N SER A 198 8.29 -17.43 53.62
CA SER A 198 7.39 -17.66 54.75
C SER A 198 7.93 -18.78 55.61
N ALA A 199 8.18 -18.49 56.88
CA ALA A 199 8.74 -19.42 57.84
C ALA A 199 7.65 -20.15 58.63
N THR A 200 7.92 -21.41 58.94
CA THR A 200 7.13 -22.26 59.84
C THR A 200 8.07 -22.94 60.84
N PRO A 201 7.81 -22.87 62.16
CA PRO A 201 6.65 -22.27 62.82
C PRO A 201 6.67 -20.72 62.83
N ALA A 202 5.50 -20.11 63.12
CA ALA A 202 5.29 -18.65 63.01
C ALA A 202 6.11 -17.79 64.00
N ASN A 203 6.77 -18.42 64.97
CA ASN A 203 7.70 -17.76 65.89
C ASN A 203 9.12 -17.61 65.32
N VAL A 204 9.40 -18.16 64.14
CA VAL A 204 10.62 -17.88 63.37
C VAL A 204 10.40 -16.59 62.61
N ALA A 205 11.28 -15.61 62.81
CA ALA A 205 11.19 -14.35 62.09
C ALA A 205 12.17 -14.26 60.94
N LEU A 206 11.79 -13.54 59.90
CA LEU A 206 12.53 -13.30 58.68
C LEU A 206 12.74 -11.79 58.51
N SER A 207 13.94 -11.40 58.10
CA SER A 207 14.27 -10.03 57.70
C SER A 207 15.13 -10.04 56.45
N GLU A 208 15.05 -8.97 55.68
CA GLU A 208 16.13 -8.64 54.74
C GLU A 208 17.41 -8.37 55.52
N HIS A 209 18.54 -8.84 55.00
CA HIS A 209 19.83 -8.72 55.67
C HIS A 209 20.14 -7.28 56.05
N GLY A 210 20.48 -7.06 57.33
CA GLY A 210 20.86 -5.74 57.83
C GLY A 210 19.73 -4.74 58.10
N GLN A 211 18.46 -5.06 57.81
CA GLN A 211 17.32 -4.17 58.10
C GLN A 211 16.70 -4.36 59.50
N GLY A 212 17.00 -5.48 60.17
CA GLY A 212 16.43 -5.84 61.47
C GLY A 212 14.93 -6.17 61.41
N GLN A 213 14.39 -6.70 62.51
CA GLN A 213 13.04 -7.24 62.57
C GLN A 213 11.98 -6.12 62.63
N ARG A 214 11.48 -5.67 61.47
CA ARG A 214 10.53 -4.52 61.36
C ARG A 214 9.17 -4.85 60.75
N SER A 215 8.88 -6.11 60.45
CA SER A 215 7.62 -6.53 59.82
C SER A 215 6.49 -6.75 60.84
N LYS A 216 5.26 -6.37 60.46
CA LYS A 216 4.02 -6.68 61.19
C LYS A 216 3.79 -8.19 61.31
N ASP A 217 4.17 -8.93 60.27
CA ASP A 217 4.14 -10.38 60.22
C ASP A 217 5.60 -10.88 60.22
N PRO A 218 6.19 -11.16 61.39
CA PRO A 218 7.63 -11.41 61.49
C PRO A 218 8.06 -12.67 60.74
N ASN A 219 7.17 -13.66 60.58
CA ASN A 219 7.47 -14.91 59.86
C ASN A 219 7.30 -14.82 58.34
N ILE A 220 6.94 -13.65 57.81
CA ILE A 220 6.77 -13.43 56.38
C ILE A 220 7.69 -12.30 55.96
N LEU A 221 8.57 -12.60 55.01
CA LEU A 221 9.39 -11.61 54.34
C LEU A 221 8.91 -11.50 52.90
N GLN A 222 8.52 -10.30 52.48
CA GLN A 222 8.23 -10.00 51.09
C GLN A 222 9.26 -9.00 50.58
N ILE A 223 10.15 -9.46 49.72
CA ILE A 223 11.12 -8.60 49.05
C ILE A 223 10.44 -8.11 47.77
N GLY A 224 9.80 -6.95 47.90
CA GLY A 224 9.27 -6.17 46.80
C GLY A 224 10.19 -4.99 46.51
N GLY A 225 11.09 -5.15 45.54
CA GLY A 225 12.02 -4.11 45.11
C GLY A 225 12.28 -4.11 43.60
N PHE A 226 11.61 -5.00 42.86
CA PHE A 226 11.67 -5.08 41.41
C PHE A 226 10.75 -4.06 40.72
N SER A 227 10.20 -3.08 41.45
CA SER A 227 9.35 -2.05 40.88
C SER A 227 10.03 -1.27 39.74
N VAL A 228 11.36 -1.40 39.58
CA VAL A 228 12.14 -0.80 38.48
C VAL A 228 12.91 -1.83 37.62
N MET A 229 13.20 -3.04 38.09
CA MET A 229 14.02 -4.00 37.32
C MET A 229 13.33 -5.34 37.11
N ASP A 230 13.00 -5.60 35.85
CA ASP A 230 12.62 -6.92 35.39
C ASP A 230 13.78 -7.91 35.54
N MET A 231 13.48 -9.20 35.70
CA MET A 231 14.49 -10.25 35.76
C MET A 231 14.68 -10.88 34.38
N PRO A 232 15.74 -10.52 33.63
CA PRO A 232 15.99 -11.09 32.31
C PRO A 232 16.29 -12.59 32.41
N PRO A 233 16.15 -13.33 31.29
CA PRO A 233 16.62 -14.71 31.18
C PRO A 233 18.09 -14.85 31.61
N TYR A 234 18.40 -15.93 32.33
CA TYR A 234 19.73 -16.20 32.85
C TYR A 234 20.78 -16.40 31.74
N ASN A 235 20.36 -16.89 30.57
CA ASN A 235 21.22 -16.97 29.38
C ASN A 235 21.74 -15.59 28.93
N THR A 236 21.02 -14.51 29.28
CA THR A 236 21.33 -13.13 28.91
C THR A 236 22.08 -12.41 30.03
N SER A 237 21.63 -12.54 31.29
CA SER A 237 22.29 -11.87 32.42
C SER A 237 23.57 -12.56 32.90
N GLN A 238 23.65 -13.89 32.73
CA GLN A 238 24.69 -14.77 33.27
C GLN A 238 24.93 -14.66 34.79
N THR A 239 24.08 -13.91 35.49
CA THR A 239 24.23 -13.55 36.90
C THR A 239 22.92 -13.86 37.63
N PRO A 240 22.95 -14.71 38.67
CA PRO A 240 21.77 -14.95 39.49
C PRO A 240 21.49 -13.74 40.38
N SER A 241 20.22 -13.45 40.61
CA SER A 241 19.83 -12.48 41.63
C SER A 241 19.99 -13.13 43.00
N ARG A 242 20.73 -12.47 43.90
CA ARG A 242 21.02 -13.00 45.24
C ARG A 242 20.29 -12.18 46.30
N TYR A 243 19.68 -12.88 47.25
CA TYR A 243 18.93 -12.31 48.36
C TYR A 243 19.49 -12.88 49.66
N ALA A 244 20.04 -12.02 50.50
CA ALA A 244 20.44 -12.38 51.85
C ALA A 244 19.25 -12.17 52.79
N ILE A 245 18.86 -13.24 53.48
CA ILE A 245 17.72 -13.30 54.39
C ILE A 245 18.25 -13.68 55.76
N ASP A 246 18.03 -12.80 56.74
CA ASP A 246 18.33 -13.09 58.13
C ASP A 246 17.14 -13.82 58.76
N VAL A 247 17.40 -14.99 59.34
CA VAL A 247 16.41 -15.82 60.02
C VAL A 247 16.68 -15.79 61.52
N PHE A 248 15.70 -15.32 62.29
CA PHE A 248 15.76 -15.25 63.75
C PHE A 248 14.98 -16.43 64.32
N ALA A 249 15.70 -17.41 64.87
CA ALA A 249 15.10 -18.59 65.46
C ALA A 249 15.06 -18.48 67.00
N PRO A 250 13.93 -18.80 67.65
CA PRO A 250 13.85 -18.78 69.11
C PRO A 250 14.78 -19.83 69.75
N PRO A 251 15.23 -19.63 71.01
CA PRO A 251 16.21 -20.50 71.66
C PRO A 251 15.75 -21.96 71.82
N ASN A 252 14.43 -22.20 71.84
CA ASN A 252 13.86 -23.55 72.03
C ASN A 252 13.57 -24.28 70.71
N LEU A 253 13.91 -23.68 69.56
CA LEU A 253 13.62 -24.25 68.24
C LEU A 253 14.93 -24.59 67.53
N ASN A 254 15.10 -25.86 67.17
CA ASN A 254 16.27 -26.34 66.42
C ASN A 254 15.94 -26.67 64.96
N THR A 255 14.66 -26.78 64.61
CA THR A 255 14.24 -27.07 63.24
C THR A 255 13.15 -26.12 62.81
N PHE A 256 13.25 -25.64 61.57
CA PHE A 256 12.25 -24.79 60.95
C PHE A 256 12.18 -25.07 59.45
N SER A 257 11.14 -24.59 58.80
CA SER A 257 11.03 -24.64 57.34
C SER A 257 10.78 -23.25 56.80
N ILE A 258 11.28 -22.98 55.59
CA ILE A 258 11.01 -21.74 54.87
C ILE A 258 10.51 -22.11 53.49
N MET A 259 9.32 -21.64 53.15
CA MET A 259 8.80 -21.67 51.79
C MET A 259 9.21 -20.38 51.07
N PHE A 260 10.01 -20.53 50.02
CA PHE A 260 10.32 -19.46 49.08
C PHE A 260 9.33 -19.55 47.92
N ARG A 261 8.66 -18.44 47.64
CA ARG A 261 7.70 -18.33 46.53
C ARG A 261 8.05 -17.10 45.71
N MET A 262 8.13 -17.27 44.40
CA MET A 262 8.30 -16.18 43.45
C MET A 262 7.17 -16.19 42.43
N TRP A 263 6.69 -15.01 42.04
CA TRP A 263 5.74 -14.82 40.96
C TRP A 263 6.00 -13.45 40.32
N GLY A 264 5.46 -13.19 39.14
CA GLY A 264 5.56 -11.90 38.45
C GLY A 264 4.31 -11.61 37.63
N GLU A 265 4.26 -10.47 36.95
CA GLU A 265 3.09 -10.09 36.14
C GLU A 265 2.84 -11.08 34.99
N ASN A 266 3.92 -11.59 34.38
CA ASN A 266 3.89 -12.54 33.27
C ASN A 266 4.47 -13.92 33.64
N ALA A 267 4.66 -14.20 34.92
CA ALA A 267 5.29 -15.42 35.39
C ALA A 267 4.35 -16.22 36.30
N PRO A 268 4.20 -17.54 36.07
CA PRO A 268 3.45 -18.38 36.99
C PRO A 268 4.14 -18.38 38.37
N SER A 269 3.34 -18.59 39.42
CA SER A 269 3.91 -18.73 40.75
C SER A 269 4.73 -20.01 40.84
N HIS A 270 5.98 -19.88 41.28
CA HIS A 270 6.89 -20.97 41.57
C HIS A 270 7.21 -20.97 43.06
N ALA A 271 7.26 -22.14 43.68
CA ALA A 271 7.51 -22.26 45.11
C ALA A 271 8.36 -23.49 45.44
N VAL A 272 9.30 -23.29 46.37
CA VAL A 272 10.13 -24.36 46.94
C VAL A 272 10.14 -24.22 48.45
N THR A 273 10.15 -25.34 49.17
CA THR A 273 10.26 -25.36 50.63
C THR A 273 11.57 -26.03 51.02
N GLY A 274 12.35 -25.36 51.88
CA GLY A 274 13.53 -25.94 52.51
C GLY A 274 13.27 -26.27 53.97
N GLU A 275 13.75 -27.43 54.42
CA GLU A 275 13.83 -27.77 55.84
C GLU A 275 15.21 -27.44 56.39
N PHE A 276 15.26 -26.81 57.56
CA PHE A 276 16.48 -26.31 58.19
C PHE A 276 16.65 -26.88 59.59
N GLU A 277 17.89 -27.21 59.95
CA GLU A 277 18.31 -27.66 61.27
C GLU A 277 19.44 -26.76 61.77
N ILE A 278 19.24 -26.13 62.93
CA ILE A 278 20.26 -25.29 63.56
C ILE A 278 21.25 -26.18 64.28
N ILE A 279 22.51 -26.09 63.86
CA ILE A 279 23.64 -26.68 64.57
C ILE A 279 24.35 -25.60 65.37
N ASN A 280 24.56 -25.86 66.67
CA ASN A 280 25.35 -25.01 67.55
C ASN A 280 26.85 -25.22 67.31
#